data_AF-A0A6J6QPM9-F1
#
_entry.id   AF-A0A6J6QPM9-F1
#
_cell.length_a   1.000
_cell.length_b   1.000
_cell.length_c   1.000
_cell.angle_alpha   90.00
_cell.angle_beta   90.00
_cell.angle_gamma   90.00
#
_symmetry.space_group_name_H-M   'P 1'
#
loop_
_entity.id
_entity.type
_entity.pdbx_description
1 polymer ?
#
loop_
_entity_poly.entity_id
_entity_poly.type
_entity_poly.pdbx_seq_one_letter_code
_entity_poly.pdbx_strand_id
1 'polypeptide(L)'
;MNTAQLAWFTARSSGIVAWVLATSSVLLGLALSTRLVRRKGVPVWLNSLHRYLGTLTLVFTAVHLGALVADNWVHFGVADLLVPMASTWRPGAVAWGIVALYLLVAVQVTSWCKRWLPRRLWHAVHLTSIPLFVAGTVHGAQAGADRGHAVVQWGALVGSAGTLFLLLFRTMSGSGRRRRGRSPRVGVGGLRSGRSDGGNALGDQGLDGGVEPAVGERGGQRREHEDAVRLLIALDDAEFLPGRLRDPGSGPEAVNIGL
;
A
#
# COMPACT_ATOMS: atom_id res chain seq x y z
N MET A 1 39.58 20.96 10.11
CA MET A 1 38.13 21.18 10.37
C MET A 1 37.86 20.73 11.79
N ASN A 2 37.24 21.58 12.61
CA ASN A 2 36.94 21.22 14.01
C ASN A 2 35.81 20.18 14.03
N THR A 3 35.80 19.29 15.02
CA THR A 3 34.79 18.22 15.17
C THR A 3 33.36 18.76 15.15
N ALA A 4 33.12 19.91 15.79
CA ALA A 4 31.83 20.60 15.77
C ALA A 4 31.41 21.09 14.37
N GLN A 5 32.34 21.57 13.56
CA GLN A 5 32.03 21.95 12.17
C GLN A 5 31.69 20.73 11.32
N LEU A 6 32.43 19.63 11.49
CA LEU A 6 32.13 18.37 10.81
C LEU A 6 30.73 17.88 11.18
N ALA A 7 30.39 17.81 12.47
CA ALA A 7 29.05 17.42 12.93
C ALA A 7 27.95 18.28 12.31
N TRP A 8 28.15 19.60 12.26
CA TRP A 8 27.21 20.55 11.66
C TRP A 8 26.98 20.34 10.17
N PHE A 9 28.05 20.14 9.37
CA PHE A 9 27.96 19.86 7.94
C PHE A 9 27.37 18.47 7.66
N THR A 10 27.73 17.49 8.48
CA THR A 10 27.19 16.13 8.40
C THR A 10 25.70 16.11 8.71
N ALA A 11 25.24 16.80 9.76
CA ALA A 11 23.82 16.89 10.11
C ALA A 11 23.00 17.48 8.95
N ARG A 12 23.44 18.60 8.36
CA ARG A 12 22.75 19.20 7.20
C ARG A 12 22.74 18.30 5.97
N SER A 13 23.92 17.82 5.56
CA SER A 13 24.07 17.04 4.34
C SER A 13 23.29 15.72 4.42
N SER A 14 23.38 15.02 5.55
CA SER A 14 22.66 13.77 5.77
C SER A 14 21.14 13.96 5.79
N GLY A 15 20.64 15.06 6.37
CA GLY A 15 19.21 15.39 6.36
C GLY A 15 18.66 15.64 4.95
N ILE A 16 19.40 16.39 4.13
CA ILE A 16 19.04 16.63 2.71
C ILE A 16 19.04 15.32 1.92
N VAL A 17 20.08 14.51 2.08
CA VAL A 17 20.19 13.20 1.40
C VAL A 17 19.06 12.26 1.83
N ALA A 18 18.76 12.19 3.13
CA ALA A 18 17.64 11.40 3.65
C ALA A 18 16.30 11.82 3.00
N TRP A 19 16.05 13.13 2.89
CA TRP A 19 14.85 13.66 2.26
C TRP A 19 14.77 13.36 0.75
N VAL A 20 15.88 13.48 0.00
CA VAL A 20 15.93 13.13 -1.43
C VAL A 20 15.66 11.64 -1.65
N LEU A 21 16.27 10.77 -0.82
CA LEU A 21 16.07 9.32 -0.87
C LEU A 21 14.61 8.96 -0.54
N ALA A 22 14.03 9.59 0.49
CA ALA A 22 12.63 9.37 0.88
C ALA A 22 11.69 9.75 -0.27
N THR A 23 11.90 10.94 -0.85
CA THR A 23 11.11 11.46 -1.98
C THR A 23 11.19 10.52 -3.19
N SER A 24 12.40 10.10 -3.55
CA SER A 24 12.63 9.15 -4.65
C SER A 24 11.94 7.82 -4.40
N SER A 25 11.99 7.32 -3.17
CA SER A 25 11.29 6.08 -2.76
C SER A 25 9.78 6.20 -2.90
N VAL A 26 9.18 7.32 -2.47
CA VAL A 26 7.74 7.59 -2.57
C VAL A 26 7.30 7.72 -4.03
N LEU A 27 8.01 8.51 -4.84
CA LEU A 27 7.72 8.67 -6.27
C LEU A 27 7.79 7.33 -7.00
N LEU A 28 8.83 6.54 -6.74
CA LEU A 28 8.98 5.21 -7.30
C LEU A 28 7.84 4.28 -6.83
N GLY A 29 7.50 4.28 -5.54
CA GLY A 29 6.39 3.50 -4.99
C GLY A 29 5.04 3.84 -5.65
N LEU A 30 4.77 5.14 -5.85
CA LEU A 30 3.57 5.61 -6.53
C LEU A 30 3.55 5.20 -8.01
N ALA A 31 4.67 5.34 -8.72
CA ALA A 31 4.81 4.90 -10.10
C ALA A 31 4.57 3.39 -10.24
N LEU A 32 5.16 2.58 -9.35
CA LEU A 32 4.96 1.13 -9.29
C LEU A 32 3.51 0.73 -9.01
N SER A 33 2.82 1.52 -8.20
CA SER A 33 1.43 1.27 -7.82
C SER A 33 0.42 1.61 -8.93
N THR A 34 0.84 2.37 -9.94
CA THR A 34 -0.02 2.90 -11.00
C THR A 34 -0.43 1.81 -12.00
N ARG A 35 -1.74 1.73 -12.28
CA ARG A 35 -2.36 0.63 -13.05
C ARG A 35 -1.78 0.48 -14.46
N LEU A 36 -1.35 1.58 -15.07
CA LEU A 36 -0.78 1.62 -16.42
C LEU A 36 0.57 0.89 -16.49
N VAL A 37 1.42 1.08 -15.48
CA VAL A 37 2.71 0.39 -15.35
C VAL A 37 2.50 -1.10 -15.02
N ARG A 38 1.53 -1.41 -14.15
CA ARG A 38 1.14 -2.79 -13.84
C ARG A 38 0.63 -3.59 -15.03
N ARG A 39 0.04 -2.95 -16.04
CA ARG A 39 -0.38 -3.62 -17.28
C ARG A 39 0.77 -3.98 -18.21
N LYS A 40 1.83 -3.16 -18.22
CA LYS A 40 3.02 -3.38 -19.07
C LYS A 40 4.05 -4.34 -18.45
N GLY A 41 3.82 -4.77 -17.20
CA GLY A 41 4.79 -5.55 -16.44
C GLY A 41 5.83 -4.63 -15.82
N VAL A 42 5.95 -4.68 -14.50
CA VAL A 42 6.97 -3.93 -13.77
C VAL A 42 8.24 -4.76 -13.73
N PRO A 43 9.40 -4.25 -14.15
CA PRO A 43 10.65 -4.97 -14.00
C PRO A 43 11.01 -5.13 -12.50
N VAL A 44 11.50 -6.32 -12.14
CA VAL A 44 11.79 -6.70 -10.74
C VAL A 44 12.78 -5.75 -10.07
N TRP A 45 13.74 -5.22 -10.83
CA TRP A 45 14.78 -4.32 -10.31
C TRP A 45 14.22 -3.02 -9.72
N LEU A 46 13.09 -2.49 -10.23
CA LEU A 46 12.47 -1.28 -9.67
C LEU A 46 11.94 -1.51 -8.25
N ASN A 47 11.40 -2.70 -7.98
CA ASN A 47 10.97 -3.06 -6.63
C ASN A 47 12.17 -3.24 -5.69
N SER A 48 13.27 -3.80 -6.19
CA SER A 48 14.54 -3.86 -5.44
C SER A 48 15.09 -2.47 -5.13
N LEU A 49 15.06 -1.56 -6.12
CA LEU A 49 15.47 -0.17 -5.95
C LEU A 49 14.62 0.54 -4.89
N HIS A 50 13.30 0.41 -4.92
CA HIS A 50 12.40 0.99 -3.92
C HIS A 50 12.76 0.54 -2.49
N ARG A 51 13.04 -0.77 -2.31
CA ARG A 51 13.48 -1.31 -1.01
C ARG A 51 14.84 -0.75 -0.59
N TYR A 52 15.78 -0.62 -1.53
CA TYR A 52 17.11 -0.08 -1.25
C TYR A 52 17.05 1.39 -0.86
N LEU A 53 16.26 2.20 -1.57
CA LEU A 53 16.03 3.62 -1.24
C LEU A 53 15.41 3.77 0.15
N GLY A 54 14.40 2.97 0.50
CA GLY A 54 13.80 3.00 1.85
C GLY A 54 14.81 2.70 2.96
N THR A 55 15.64 1.67 2.80
CA THR A 55 16.69 1.36 3.77
C THR A 55 17.74 2.48 3.86
N LEU A 56 18.17 3.04 2.72
CA LEU A 56 19.11 4.16 2.73
C LEU A 56 18.53 5.41 3.41
N THR A 57 17.24 5.70 3.22
CA THR A 57 16.56 6.78 3.95
C THR A 57 16.68 6.57 5.46
N LEU A 58 16.43 5.34 5.96
CA LEU A 58 16.57 5.03 7.38
C LEU A 58 18.03 5.25 7.86
N VAL A 59 19.01 4.75 7.11
CA VAL A 59 20.43 4.88 7.45
C VAL A 59 20.86 6.35 7.51
N PHE A 60 20.55 7.14 6.48
CA PHE A 60 20.90 8.57 6.47
C PHE A 60 20.14 9.37 7.53
N THR A 61 18.92 8.96 7.90
CA THR A 61 18.20 9.55 9.04
C THR A 61 18.90 9.23 10.36
N ALA A 62 19.42 8.00 10.55
CA ALA A 62 20.20 7.64 11.72
C ALA A 62 21.52 8.44 11.79
N VAL A 63 22.20 8.63 10.66
CA VAL A 63 23.39 9.50 10.57
C VAL A 63 23.04 10.94 10.92
N HIS A 64 21.90 11.45 10.43
CA HIS A 64 21.42 12.79 10.76
C HIS A 64 21.20 12.97 12.27
N LEU A 65 20.49 12.03 12.91
CA LEU A 65 20.27 12.03 14.36
C LEU A 65 21.58 11.93 15.15
N GLY A 66 22.48 11.03 14.75
CA GLY A 66 23.78 10.87 15.39
C GLY A 66 24.65 12.13 15.28
N ALA A 67 24.60 12.81 14.13
CA ALA A 67 25.30 14.08 13.93
C ALA A 67 24.69 15.22 14.76
N LEU A 68 23.37 15.25 14.96
CA LEU A 68 22.71 16.21 15.85
C LEU A 68 23.11 16.02 17.32
N VAL A 69 23.24 14.77 17.79
CA VAL A 69 23.70 14.47 19.16
C VAL A 69 25.18 14.83 19.33
N ALA A 70 25.99 14.67 18.29
CA ALA A 70 27.40 15.03 18.30
C ALA A 70 27.66 16.54 18.10
N ASP A 71 26.64 17.30 17.72
CA ASP A 71 26.75 18.74 17.53
C ASP A 71 26.89 19.44 18.89
N ASN A 72 27.92 20.28 19.02
CA ASN A 72 28.19 21.06 20.23
C ASN A 72 27.57 22.47 20.14
N TRP A 73 27.03 22.87 18.99
CA TRP A 73 26.42 24.19 18.81
C TRP A 73 24.97 24.25 19.33
N VAL A 74 24.24 23.14 19.25
CA VAL A 74 22.90 22.99 19.82
C VAL A 74 22.86 21.67 20.57
N HIS A 75 22.81 21.75 21.91
CA HIS A 75 22.76 20.55 22.74
C HIS A 75 21.35 19.96 22.68
N PHE A 76 21.18 18.87 21.93
CA PHE A 76 19.94 18.09 21.90
C PHE A 76 20.06 16.90 22.85
N GLY A 77 19.18 16.83 23.85
CA GLY A 77 19.02 15.65 24.68
C GLY A 77 18.28 14.52 23.94
N VAL A 78 18.42 13.28 24.41
CA VAL A 78 17.65 12.13 23.86
C VAL A 78 16.14 12.37 23.95
N ALA A 79 15.69 13.08 24.99
CA ALA A 79 14.29 13.48 25.16
C ALA A 79 13.82 14.47 24.07
N ASP A 80 14.68 15.38 23.62
CA ASP A 80 14.36 16.36 22.57
C ASP A 80 14.19 15.70 21.19
N LEU A 81 14.74 14.51 21.01
CA LEU A 81 14.67 13.72 19.79
C LEU A 81 13.49 12.76 19.75
N LEU A 82 12.86 12.50 20.90
CA LEU A 82 11.76 11.52 21.01
C LEU A 82 10.46 12.17 21.45
N VAL A 83 10.48 13.27 22.20
CA VAL A 83 9.27 13.90 22.71
C VAL A 83 8.96 15.17 21.91
N PRO A 84 7.82 15.22 21.18
CA PRO A 84 7.43 16.44 20.48
C PRO A 84 7.23 17.58 21.49
N MET A 85 7.68 18.79 21.13
CA MET A 85 7.67 20.01 21.97
C MET A 85 8.64 20.03 23.16
N ALA A 86 9.48 19.02 23.37
CA ALA A 86 10.49 19.08 24.44
C ALA A 86 11.65 20.04 24.13
N SER A 87 12.02 20.17 22.86
CA SER A 87 13.11 21.04 22.41
C SER A 87 12.80 22.53 22.61
N THR A 88 13.71 23.25 23.26
CA THR A 88 13.70 24.72 23.37
C THR A 88 14.03 25.41 22.03
N TRP A 89 14.69 24.70 21.12
CA TRP A 89 15.02 25.19 19.78
C TRP A 89 13.95 24.79 18.76
N ARG A 90 13.23 25.79 18.21
CA ARG A 90 12.20 25.64 17.16
C ARG A 90 11.30 24.41 17.36
N PRO A 91 10.53 24.33 18.46
CA PRO A 91 9.77 23.13 18.84
C PRO A 91 8.83 22.63 17.73
N GLY A 92 8.20 23.54 16.98
CA GLY A 92 7.37 23.20 15.82
C GLY A 92 8.11 22.40 14.75
N ALA A 93 9.30 22.86 14.35
CA ALA A 93 10.11 22.17 13.35
C ALA A 93 10.55 20.79 13.86
N VAL A 94 11.00 20.72 15.12
CA VAL A 94 11.45 19.46 15.74
C VAL A 94 10.32 18.45 15.84
N ALA A 95 9.10 18.85 16.25
CA ALA A 95 7.97 17.95 16.32
C ALA A 95 7.60 17.32 14.96
N TRP A 96 7.65 18.09 13.86
CA TRP A 96 7.47 17.52 12.53
C TRP A 96 8.54 16.49 12.18
N GLY A 97 9.78 16.71 12.62
CA GLY A 97 10.88 15.76 12.48
C GLY A 97 10.63 14.46 13.25
N ILE A 98 10.16 14.56 14.49
CA ILE A 98 9.83 13.39 15.33
C ILE A 98 8.67 12.59 14.73
N VAL A 99 7.62 13.27 14.27
CA VAL A 99 6.50 12.62 13.58
C VAL A 99 7.00 11.90 12.32
N ALA A 100 7.85 12.54 11.52
CA ALA A 100 8.46 11.92 10.36
C ALA A 100 9.31 10.69 10.75
N LEU A 101 10.11 10.78 11.81
CA LEU A 101 10.91 9.66 12.30
C LEU A 101 10.03 8.45 12.66
N TYR A 102 8.95 8.68 13.41
CA TYR A 102 8.02 7.62 13.80
C TYR A 102 7.33 6.97 12.60
N LEU A 103 6.88 7.77 11.64
CA LEU A 103 6.27 7.26 10.42
C LEU A 103 7.27 6.46 9.58
N LEU A 104 8.53 6.93 9.48
CA LEU A 104 9.59 6.24 8.75
C LEU A 104 9.87 4.87 9.37
N VAL A 105 10.05 4.83 10.69
CA VAL A 105 10.29 3.57 11.42
C VAL A 105 9.09 2.64 11.28
N ALA A 106 7.86 3.13 11.44
CA ALA A 106 6.65 2.33 11.29
C ALA A 106 6.54 1.71 9.88
N VAL A 107 6.75 2.52 8.83
CA VAL A 107 6.73 2.03 7.44
C VAL A 107 7.84 1.02 7.19
N GLN A 108 9.04 1.25 7.71
CA GLN A 108 10.19 0.38 7.46
C GLN A 108 10.05 -0.97 8.18
N VAL A 109 9.70 -0.95 9.46
CA VAL A 109 9.48 -2.18 10.26
C VAL A 109 8.33 -3.00 9.69
N THR A 110 7.19 -2.37 9.38
CA THR A 110 6.06 -3.10 8.78
C THR A 110 6.39 -3.64 7.39
N SER A 111 7.27 -2.99 6.63
CA SER A 111 7.72 -3.48 5.32
C SER A 111 8.64 -4.70 5.44
N TRP A 112 9.49 -4.78 6.47
CA TRP A 112 10.26 -6.00 6.78
C TRP A 112 9.37 -7.12 7.30
N CYS A 113 8.40 -6.79 8.15
CA CYS A 113 7.45 -7.74 8.72
C CYS A 113 6.28 -8.10 7.80
N LYS A 114 6.29 -7.66 6.54
CA LYS A 114 5.19 -7.84 5.57
C LYS A 114 4.73 -9.29 5.43
N ARG A 115 5.63 -10.27 5.61
CA ARG A 115 5.29 -11.70 5.52
C ARG A 115 4.39 -12.21 6.65
N TRP A 116 4.31 -11.48 7.77
CA TRP A 116 3.56 -11.88 8.96
C TRP A 116 2.31 -11.02 9.21
N LEU A 117 2.14 -9.92 8.47
CA LEU A 117 1.04 -8.98 8.68
C LEU A 117 -0.09 -9.23 7.66
N PRO A 118 -1.36 -9.03 8.06
CA PRO A 118 -2.46 -9.04 7.12
C PRO A 118 -2.27 -7.95 6.07
N ARG A 119 -2.58 -8.27 4.82
CA ARG A 119 -2.34 -7.41 3.65
C ARG A 119 -2.95 -6.01 3.80
N ARG A 120 -4.12 -5.91 4.45
CA ARG A 120 -4.84 -4.65 4.70
C ARG A 120 -4.04 -3.73 5.63
N LEU A 121 -3.55 -4.26 6.75
CA LEU A 121 -2.76 -3.50 7.73
C LEU A 121 -1.43 -3.03 7.16
N TRP A 122 -0.68 -3.93 6.52
CA TRP A 122 0.57 -3.57 5.87
C TRP A 122 0.37 -2.42 4.87
N HIS A 123 -0.69 -2.50 4.06
CA HIS A 123 -0.97 -1.47 3.06
C HIS A 123 -1.40 -0.14 3.70
N ALA A 124 -2.19 -0.17 4.77
CA ALA A 124 -2.61 1.03 5.50
C ALA A 124 -1.40 1.76 6.11
N VAL A 125 -0.50 1.03 6.78
CA VAL A 125 0.74 1.62 7.31
C VAL A 125 1.65 2.08 6.18
N HIS A 126 1.82 1.31 5.12
CA HIS A 126 2.65 1.73 4.00
C HIS A 126 2.13 3.02 3.32
N LEU A 127 0.83 3.30 3.38
CA LEU A 127 0.25 4.54 2.88
C LEU A 127 0.63 5.77 3.72
N THR A 128 1.04 5.59 4.98
CA THR A 128 1.53 6.69 5.82
C THR A 128 2.88 7.24 5.33
N SER A 129 3.50 6.60 4.34
CA SER A 129 4.65 7.15 3.60
C SER A 129 4.37 8.50 2.92
N ILE A 130 3.10 8.80 2.58
CA ILE A 130 2.70 10.11 2.05
C ILE A 130 2.74 11.18 3.15
N PRO A 131 2.04 11.02 4.30
CA PRO A 131 2.23 11.89 5.46
C PRO A 131 3.69 12.02 5.92
N LEU A 132 4.48 10.96 5.85
CA LEU A 132 5.92 10.98 6.15
C LEU A 132 6.65 11.99 5.25
N PHE A 133 6.42 11.93 3.94
CA PHE A 133 7.03 12.87 2.98
C PHE A 133 6.63 14.32 3.30
N VAL A 134 5.34 14.56 3.61
CA VAL A 134 4.85 15.89 3.98
C VAL A 134 5.53 16.38 5.26
N ALA A 135 5.53 15.56 6.32
CA ALA A 135 6.14 15.90 7.59
C ALA A 135 7.65 16.19 7.46
N GLY A 136 8.39 15.38 6.70
CA GLY A 136 9.81 15.61 6.42
C GLY A 136 10.06 16.89 5.62
N THR A 137 9.20 17.20 4.65
CA THR A 137 9.30 18.44 3.86
C THR A 137 9.01 19.68 4.72
N VAL A 138 7.98 19.62 5.55
CA VAL A 138 7.63 20.70 6.50
C VAL A 138 8.74 20.88 7.54
N HIS A 139 9.28 19.78 8.09
CA HIS A 139 10.42 19.79 8.99
C HIS A 139 11.62 20.51 8.35
N GLY A 140 12.03 20.10 7.13
CA GLY A 140 13.14 20.73 6.42
C GLY A 140 12.90 22.23 6.14
N ALA A 141 11.69 22.59 5.71
CA ALA A 141 11.32 23.98 5.45
C ALA A 141 11.35 24.84 6.73
N GLN A 142 10.86 24.31 7.86
CA GLN A 142 10.79 25.05 9.12
C GLN A 142 12.15 25.09 9.85
N ALA A 143 12.90 24.00 9.82
CA ALA A 143 14.21 23.89 10.45
C ALA A 143 15.29 24.69 9.70
N GLY A 144 15.15 24.87 8.38
CA GLY A 144 16.22 25.32 7.51
C GLY A 144 16.64 26.79 7.65
N ALA A 145 17.93 26.98 7.94
CA ALA A 145 18.74 28.13 7.56
C ALA A 145 19.09 28.12 6.05
N ASP A 146 18.95 26.96 5.38
CA ASP A 146 19.21 26.75 3.95
C ASP A 146 18.02 27.09 3.05
N ARG A 147 17.01 27.80 3.58
CA ARG A 147 15.85 28.30 2.82
C ARG A 147 16.26 29.14 1.62
N GLY A 148 17.43 29.77 1.62
CA GLY A 148 17.92 30.57 0.50
C GLY A 148 18.52 29.77 -0.66
N HIS A 149 18.80 28.48 -0.49
CA HIS A 149 19.49 27.70 -1.50
C HIS A 149 18.52 27.16 -2.56
N ALA A 150 18.59 27.70 -3.77
CA ALA A 150 17.65 27.41 -4.86
C ALA A 150 17.51 25.91 -5.15
N VAL A 151 18.58 25.12 -5.05
CA VAL A 151 18.55 23.67 -5.29
C VAL A 151 17.61 22.95 -4.32
N VAL A 152 17.59 23.35 -3.05
CA VAL A 152 16.74 22.73 -2.03
C VAL A 152 15.27 23.11 -2.27
N GLN A 153 15.01 24.37 -2.64
CA GLN A 153 13.66 24.84 -2.97
C GLN A 153 13.10 24.16 -4.22
N TRP A 154 13.86 24.15 -5.32
CA TRP A 154 13.45 23.50 -6.57
C TRP A 154 13.28 21.99 -6.38
N GLY A 155 14.18 21.36 -5.64
CA GLY A 155 14.04 19.96 -5.24
C GLY A 155 12.71 19.72 -4.53
N ALA A 156 12.41 20.52 -3.49
CA ALA A 156 11.16 20.42 -2.72
C ALA A 156 9.92 20.64 -3.59
N LEU A 157 9.94 21.63 -4.48
CA LEU A 157 8.85 21.91 -5.41
C LEU A 157 8.62 20.76 -6.39
N VAL A 158 9.67 20.29 -7.07
CA VAL A 158 9.59 19.19 -8.04
C VAL A 158 9.16 17.89 -7.36
N GLY A 159 9.73 17.58 -6.19
CA GLY A 159 9.35 16.40 -5.41
C GLY A 159 7.89 16.43 -4.96
N SER A 160 7.42 17.58 -4.48
CA SER A 160 6.03 17.78 -4.06
C SER A 160 5.07 17.72 -5.25
N ALA A 161 5.39 18.41 -6.35
CA ALA A 161 4.59 18.40 -7.57
C ALA A 161 4.50 17.01 -8.18
N GLY A 162 5.62 16.27 -8.27
CA GLY A 162 5.65 14.90 -8.76
C GLY A 162 4.81 13.95 -7.89
N THR A 163 4.90 14.10 -6.56
CA THR A 163 4.11 13.29 -5.62
C THR A 163 2.61 13.57 -5.78
N LEU A 164 2.23 14.85 -5.83
CA LEU A 164 0.84 15.27 -6.04
C LEU A 164 0.31 14.77 -7.39
N PHE A 165 1.07 14.97 -8.47
CA PHE A 165 0.72 14.51 -9.81
C PHE A 165 0.45 13.01 -9.85
N LEU A 166 1.36 12.19 -9.31
CA LEU A 166 1.21 10.74 -9.29
C LEU A 166 0.05 10.29 -8.38
N LEU A 167 -0.18 10.97 -7.26
CA LEU A 167 -1.32 10.70 -6.38
C LEU A 167 -2.66 10.98 -7.07
N LEU A 168 -2.81 12.13 -7.72
CA LEU A 168 -4.01 12.49 -8.47
C LEU A 168 -4.21 11.55 -9.66
N PHE A 169 -3.15 11.26 -10.41
CA PHE A 169 -3.22 10.35 -11.55
C PHE A 169 -3.69 8.95 -11.11
N ARG A 170 -3.21 8.48 -9.95
CA ARG A 170 -3.62 7.20 -9.35
C ARG A 170 -5.09 7.17 -8.97
N THR A 171 -5.64 8.21 -8.32
CA THR A 171 -7.05 8.22 -7.90
C THR A 171 -7.99 8.29 -9.09
N MET A 172 -7.67 9.11 -10.10
CA MET A 172 -8.44 9.20 -11.35
C MET A 172 -8.44 7.89 -12.14
N SER A 173 -7.31 7.18 -12.17
CA SER A 173 -7.18 5.88 -12.85
C SER A 173 -7.92 4.72 -12.14
N GLY A 174 -8.44 4.94 -10.93
CA GLY A 174 -9.09 3.94 -10.08
C GLY A 174 -10.59 3.74 -10.33
N SER A 175 -11.28 4.66 -11.01
CA SER A 175 -12.76 4.70 -11.05
C SER A 175 -13.44 3.94 -12.20
N GLY A 176 -12.69 3.31 -13.11
CA GLY A 176 -13.25 2.79 -14.37
C GLY A 176 -13.91 1.40 -14.36
N ARG A 177 -14.45 0.88 -13.25
CA ARG A 177 -15.19 -0.42 -13.27
C ARG A 177 -16.10 -0.70 -12.06
N ARG A 178 -17.04 0.19 -11.75
CA ARG A 178 -18.30 -0.23 -11.12
C ARG A 178 -19.35 -0.20 -12.22
N ARG A 179 -20.07 -1.31 -12.40
CA ARG A 179 -21.06 -1.61 -13.48
C ARG A 179 -20.47 -2.25 -14.74
N ARG A 180 -20.17 -3.55 -14.68
CA ARG A 180 -20.44 -4.45 -15.81
C ARG A 180 -21.32 -5.60 -15.32
N GLY A 181 -22.59 -5.50 -15.72
CA GLY A 181 -23.57 -6.56 -15.88
C GLY A 181 -23.61 -7.66 -14.82
N ARG A 182 -24.52 -7.52 -13.86
CA ARG A 182 -25.21 -8.68 -13.30
C ARG A 182 -26.12 -9.18 -14.42
N SER A 183 -25.63 -10.05 -15.30
CA SER A 183 -26.50 -10.73 -16.25
C SER A 183 -27.36 -11.69 -15.44
N PRO A 184 -28.70 -11.57 -15.45
CA PRO A 184 -29.58 -12.61 -14.90
C PRO A 184 -29.27 -13.89 -15.66
N ARG A 185 -28.86 -14.95 -14.94
CA ARG A 185 -28.75 -16.28 -15.54
C ARG A 185 -30.14 -16.65 -16.04
N VAL A 186 -30.29 -16.78 -17.35
CA VAL A 186 -31.41 -17.48 -17.99
C VAL A 186 -31.42 -18.88 -17.42
N GLY A 187 -32.48 -19.22 -16.69
CA GLY A 187 -32.70 -20.58 -16.19
C GLY A 187 -32.98 -21.50 -17.36
N VAL A 188 -31.99 -22.28 -17.77
CA VAL A 188 -32.21 -23.47 -18.59
C VAL A 188 -32.32 -24.64 -17.61
N GLY A 189 -33.51 -24.83 -17.08
CA GLY A 189 -33.87 -25.93 -16.22
C GLY A 189 -34.85 -26.84 -16.93
N GLY A 190 -34.35 -28.01 -17.34
CA GLY A 190 -35.09 -29.27 -17.42
C GLY A 190 -36.18 -29.38 -18.48
N LEU A 191 -35.99 -30.33 -19.40
CA LEU A 191 -36.92 -31.46 -19.60
C LEU A 191 -36.36 -32.32 -20.74
N ARG A 192 -35.61 -33.37 -20.39
CA ARG A 192 -35.29 -34.48 -21.29
C ARG A 192 -35.67 -35.78 -20.60
N SER A 193 -36.88 -36.25 -20.87
CA SER A 193 -37.25 -37.65 -20.74
C SER A 193 -38.42 -37.91 -21.68
N GLY A 194 -38.17 -38.70 -22.72
CA GLY A 194 -39.12 -39.03 -23.77
C GLY A 194 -38.53 -40.13 -24.64
N ARG A 195 -38.73 -41.36 -24.19
CA ARG A 195 -38.38 -42.63 -24.83
C ARG A 195 -39.48 -43.00 -25.84
N SER A 196 -39.09 -43.30 -27.09
CA SER A 196 -39.88 -43.86 -28.20
C SER A 196 -39.02 -43.66 -29.46
N ASP A 197 -38.80 -44.55 -30.42
CA ASP A 197 -39.27 -45.90 -30.72
C ASP A 197 -38.29 -46.50 -31.76
N GLY A 198 -38.35 -47.80 -32.02
CA GLY A 198 -37.50 -48.48 -33.01
C GLY A 198 -37.86 -48.19 -34.47
N GLY A 199 -36.94 -48.49 -35.41
CA GLY A 199 -37.26 -48.52 -36.84
C GLY A 199 -36.08 -48.39 -37.81
N ASN A 200 -35.54 -49.55 -38.20
CA ASN A 200 -34.89 -49.99 -39.45
C ASN A 200 -34.42 -49.01 -40.57
N ALA A 201 -33.36 -49.49 -41.25
CA ALA A 201 -33.08 -49.42 -42.70
C ALA A 201 -32.18 -48.31 -43.28
N LEU A 202 -31.02 -48.79 -43.78
CA LEU A 202 -30.44 -48.60 -45.12
C LEU A 202 -30.04 -47.19 -45.57
N GLY A 203 -28.70 -47.02 -45.66
CA GLY A 203 -28.00 -46.65 -46.90
C GLY A 203 -28.13 -45.22 -47.40
N ASP A 204 -27.02 -44.47 -47.35
CA ASP A 204 -26.59 -43.63 -48.47
C ASP A 204 -25.10 -43.30 -48.36
N GLN A 205 -24.44 -43.31 -49.51
CA GLN A 205 -23.05 -42.96 -49.74
C GLN A 205 -22.95 -41.44 -49.97
N GLY A 206 -21.77 -40.87 -49.72
CA GLY A 206 -21.32 -39.75 -50.54
C GLY A 206 -20.90 -38.47 -49.83
N LEU A 207 -19.58 -38.26 -49.88
CA LEU A 207 -18.92 -37.04 -50.35
C LEU A 207 -18.78 -35.81 -49.41
N ASP A 208 -17.52 -35.35 -49.42
CA ASP A 208 -17.03 -33.97 -49.33
C ASP A 208 -16.67 -33.36 -47.96
N GLY A 209 -15.36 -33.38 -47.69
CA GLY A 209 -14.53 -32.16 -47.76
C GLY A 209 -14.82 -31.03 -46.77
N GLY A 210 -13.96 -30.87 -45.75
CA GLY A 210 -13.93 -29.66 -44.94
C GLY A 210 -12.87 -29.68 -43.83
N VAL A 211 -11.84 -28.86 -44.01
CA VAL A 211 -10.74 -28.58 -43.08
C VAL A 211 -11.24 -27.79 -41.86
N GLU A 212 -10.90 -28.22 -40.64
CA GLU A 212 -10.78 -27.38 -39.43
C GLU A 212 -9.96 -28.09 -38.33
N PRO A 213 -8.78 -27.58 -37.91
CA PRO A 213 -8.16 -28.01 -36.67
C PRO A 213 -8.66 -27.17 -35.49
N ALA A 214 -9.22 -27.89 -34.51
CA ALA A 214 -9.74 -27.39 -33.25
C ALA A 214 -8.72 -26.56 -32.46
N VAL A 215 -9.05 -25.30 -32.20
CA VAL A 215 -8.41 -24.47 -31.16
C VAL A 215 -9.39 -24.33 -30.01
N GLY A 216 -9.04 -24.92 -28.87
CA GLY A 216 -9.57 -24.48 -27.59
C GLY A 216 -9.71 -25.62 -26.60
N GLU A 217 -8.73 -25.73 -25.68
CA GLU A 217 -8.90 -26.20 -24.29
C GLU A 217 -7.62 -25.88 -23.50
N ARG A 218 -7.37 -24.60 -23.19
CA ARG A 218 -6.40 -24.17 -22.14
C ARG A 218 -6.98 -23.06 -21.26
N GLY A 219 -8.29 -23.10 -21.02
CA GLY A 219 -9.03 -22.03 -20.33
C GLY A 219 -9.69 -22.41 -19.01
N GLY A 220 -9.78 -23.71 -18.67
CA GLY A 220 -10.54 -24.20 -17.50
C GLY A 220 -9.78 -24.06 -16.18
N GLN A 221 -8.55 -24.57 -16.12
CA GLN A 221 -7.82 -24.75 -14.86
C GLN A 221 -7.41 -23.44 -14.17
N ARG A 222 -7.24 -22.35 -14.93
CA ARG A 222 -6.90 -21.02 -14.38
C ARG A 222 -8.12 -20.29 -13.77
N ARG A 223 -9.35 -20.68 -14.14
CA ARG A 223 -10.58 -20.03 -13.66
C ARG A 223 -11.01 -20.60 -12.32
N GLU A 224 -10.88 -21.91 -12.12
CA GLU A 224 -11.24 -22.57 -10.86
C GLU A 224 -10.41 -22.07 -9.68
N HIS A 225 -9.11 -21.84 -9.88
CA HIS A 225 -8.22 -21.33 -8.84
C HIS A 225 -8.49 -19.85 -8.49
N GLU A 226 -9.00 -19.06 -9.44
CA GLU A 226 -9.41 -17.67 -9.18
C GLU A 226 -10.76 -17.59 -8.46
N ASP A 227 -11.66 -18.56 -8.72
CA ASP A 227 -12.97 -18.61 -8.09
C ASP A 227 -12.89 -19.12 -6.64
N ALA A 228 -12.02 -20.10 -6.35
CA ALA A 228 -11.75 -20.53 -4.98
C ALA A 228 -11.15 -19.40 -4.10
N VAL A 229 -10.24 -18.60 -4.65
CA VAL A 229 -9.66 -17.44 -3.94
C VAL A 229 -10.69 -16.33 -3.74
N ARG A 230 -11.61 -16.12 -4.70
CA ARG A 230 -12.71 -15.15 -4.53
C ARG A 230 -13.73 -15.59 -3.50
N LEU A 231 -13.98 -16.91 -3.38
CA LEU A 231 -14.91 -17.46 -2.40
C LEU A 231 -14.32 -17.38 -0.98
N LEU A 232 -13.03 -17.65 -0.81
CA LEU A 232 -12.32 -17.47 0.47
C LEU A 232 -12.29 -15.99 0.92
N ILE A 233 -12.11 -15.05 -0.01
CA ILE A 233 -12.14 -13.60 0.30
C ILE A 233 -13.56 -13.11 0.62
N ALA A 234 -14.59 -13.71 0.00
CA ALA A 234 -15.99 -13.33 0.23
C ALA A 234 -16.57 -13.89 1.54
N LEU A 235 -16.07 -15.04 2.01
CA LEU A 235 -16.50 -15.63 3.28
C LEU A 235 -15.87 -14.91 4.50
N ASP A 236 -14.64 -14.42 4.37
CA ASP A 236 -13.95 -13.63 5.42
C ASP A 236 -14.64 -12.28 5.71
N ASP A 237 -15.26 -11.65 4.69
CA ASP A 237 -15.99 -10.39 4.86
C ASP A 237 -17.40 -10.58 5.50
N ALA A 238 -17.91 -11.82 5.62
CA ALA A 238 -19.24 -12.11 6.16
C ALA A 238 -19.26 -12.48 7.65
N GLU A 239 -18.13 -12.92 8.22
CA GLU A 239 -18.04 -13.26 9.66
C GLU A 239 -17.84 -12.04 10.58
N PHE A 240 -17.54 -10.86 10.03
CA PHE A 240 -17.26 -9.65 10.83
C PHE A 240 -18.45 -8.68 10.94
N LEU A 241 -19.63 -9.19 11.31
CA LEU A 241 -20.74 -8.35 11.80
C LEU A 241 -21.08 -8.74 13.25
N PRO A 242 -20.58 -8.00 14.26
CA PRO A 242 -21.10 -8.11 15.62
C PRO A 242 -22.40 -7.31 15.73
N GLY A 243 -23.47 -7.96 16.19
CA GLY A 243 -24.65 -7.28 16.71
C GLY A 243 -25.92 -7.47 15.89
N ARG A 244 -26.60 -8.60 16.08
CA ARG A 244 -28.06 -8.64 15.99
C ARG A 244 -28.61 -9.20 17.30
N LEU A 245 -29.34 -8.33 17.99
CA LEU A 245 -30.03 -8.54 19.26
C LEU A 245 -30.80 -9.85 19.24
N ARG A 246 -30.49 -10.73 20.18
CA ARG A 246 -31.30 -11.90 20.53
C ARG A 246 -32.33 -11.44 21.55
N ASP A 247 -33.57 -11.37 21.12
CA ASP A 247 -34.75 -11.23 21.96
C ASP A 247 -34.93 -12.52 22.80
N PRO A 248 -34.94 -12.47 24.14
CA PRO A 248 -35.31 -13.60 24.97
C PRO A 248 -36.71 -13.34 25.54
N GLY A 249 -37.74 -13.67 24.75
CA GLY A 249 -39.14 -13.59 25.14
C GLY A 249 -39.88 -14.89 24.83
N SER A 250 -39.55 -16.00 25.51
CA SER A 250 -40.48 -17.11 25.75
C SER A 250 -39.98 -18.00 26.90
N GLY A 251 -40.80 -18.12 27.95
CA GLY A 251 -40.56 -18.94 29.15
C GLY A 251 -40.57 -20.46 28.89
N PRO A 252 -40.48 -21.29 29.94
CA PRO A 252 -41.53 -21.36 30.98
C PRO A 252 -41.03 -21.52 32.43
N GLU A 253 -41.99 -21.34 33.35
CA GLU A 253 -42.12 -21.94 34.69
C GLU A 253 -41.07 -21.67 35.80
N ALA A 254 -41.57 -20.95 36.81
CA ALA A 254 -41.54 -21.27 38.25
C ALA A 254 -40.30 -21.96 38.85
N VAL A 255 -39.68 -21.33 39.87
CA VAL A 255 -39.69 -21.80 41.26
C VAL A 255 -39.35 -20.64 42.19
N ASN A 256 -40.23 -20.46 43.18
CA ASN A 256 -40.18 -19.54 44.31
C ASN A 256 -39.52 -20.26 45.51
N ILE A 257 -38.40 -19.75 46.01
CA ILE A 257 -37.88 -19.90 47.40
C ILE A 257 -36.86 -18.76 47.56
N GLY A 258 -36.92 -17.80 48.48
CA GLY A 258 -37.45 -17.83 49.83
C GLY A 258 -36.28 -17.93 50.82
N LEU A 259 -35.74 -16.76 51.21
CA LEU A 259 -34.75 -16.42 52.27
C LEU A 259 -33.49 -15.70 51.77
#